data_AF-A0A2T7X767-F1
#
_entry.id   AF-A0A2T7X767-F1
#
_cell.length_a   1.000
_cell.length_b   1.000
_cell.length_c   1.000
_cell.angle_alpha   90.00
_cell.angle_beta   90.00
_cell.angle_gamma   90.00
#
_symmetry.space_group_name_H-M   'P 1'
#
loop_
_entity.id
_entity.type
_entity.pdbx_description
1 polymer ?
#
loop_
_entity_poly.entity_id
_entity_poly.type
_entity_poly.pdbx_seq_one_letter_code
_entity_poly.pdbx_strand_id
1 'polypeptide(L)'
;MVVILLAALGTSGCIQWGEYAMGSECESFSQEVEEAVDAAYGDAPQIDRMWAGEAEVWCSFDVLTGQDLAVDDQTRVDLRSTLQALLEETFSSGVEVTVVYAADQDFILLDTRESVARAECTTISQQVESLVVELYGDEAYVFTVRAPAASPGDAECSFDVLTQQDMPAGEPARLEASRAVQAVLPPDVEANLVYADGRDRVLDSGVTTELAPSDP
;
A
#
# COMPACT_ATOMS: atom_id res chain seq x y z
N MET A 1 1.23 -53.71 43.35
CA MET A 1 1.13 -52.25 43.21
C MET A 1 2.50 -51.74 42.80
N VAL A 2 2.70 -51.50 41.51
CA VAL A 2 3.86 -50.79 40.94
C VAL A 2 3.28 -49.95 39.81
N VAL A 3 3.27 -48.63 40.01
CA VAL A 3 2.86 -47.63 39.03
C VAL A 3 4.11 -47.29 38.22
N ILE A 4 4.14 -47.64 36.94
CA ILE A 4 5.18 -47.19 36.02
C ILE A 4 4.60 -46.02 35.23
N LEU A 5 4.98 -44.80 35.62
CA LEU A 5 4.85 -43.59 34.80
C LEU A 5 5.80 -43.73 33.61
N LEU A 6 5.25 -43.95 32.41
CA LEU A 6 5.95 -43.70 31.16
C LEU A 6 5.66 -42.26 30.75
N ALA A 7 6.68 -41.42 30.95
CA ALA A 7 6.70 -40.01 30.63
C ALA A 7 6.45 -39.78 29.14
N ALA A 8 5.51 -38.88 28.86
CA ALA A 8 5.36 -38.21 27.58
C ALA A 8 6.61 -37.36 27.32
N LEU A 9 7.50 -37.85 26.47
CA LEU A 9 8.61 -37.09 25.90
C LEU A 9 8.44 -37.12 24.38
N GLY A 10 7.89 -36.05 23.84
CA GLY A 10 7.87 -35.83 22.40
C GLY A 10 6.66 -35.02 21.96
N THR A 11 6.84 -33.70 21.82
CA THR A 11 6.22 -32.83 20.79
C THR A 11 6.48 -31.32 21.00
N SER A 12 7.50 -30.87 21.74
CA SER A 12 7.73 -29.42 21.94
C SER A 12 8.95 -28.83 21.21
N GLY A 13 9.40 -29.45 20.11
CA GLY A 13 10.69 -29.11 19.48
C GLY A 13 10.65 -28.50 18.07
N CYS A 14 9.49 -28.23 17.48
CA CYS A 14 9.41 -27.86 16.05
C CYS A 14 8.74 -26.52 15.73
N ILE A 15 8.51 -25.62 16.70
CA ILE A 15 7.67 -24.42 16.48
C ILE A 15 8.35 -23.14 16.99
N GLN A 16 9.60 -22.90 16.61
CA GLN A 16 10.20 -21.57 16.85
C GLN A 16 11.30 -21.18 15.86
N TRP A 17 11.90 -22.13 15.13
CA TRP A 17 12.95 -21.82 14.15
C TRP A 17 12.45 -21.10 12.89
N GLY A 18 11.15 -21.20 12.56
CA GLY A 18 10.57 -20.54 11.39
C GLY A 18 10.67 -19.03 11.46
N GLU A 19 10.23 -18.43 12.57
CA GLU A 19 10.28 -16.97 12.76
C GLU A 19 11.71 -16.42 12.83
N TYR A 20 12.66 -17.16 13.43
CA TYR A 20 14.08 -16.74 13.44
C TYR A 20 14.73 -16.79 12.06
N ALA A 21 14.38 -17.78 11.23
CA ALA A 21 14.90 -17.88 9.87
C ALA A 21 14.35 -16.74 8.99
N MET A 22 13.04 -16.49 9.04
CA MET A 22 12.39 -15.39 8.33
C MET A 22 12.95 -14.02 8.75
N GLY A 23 13.22 -13.82 10.04
CA GLY A 23 13.86 -12.59 10.52
C GLY A 23 15.24 -12.36 9.91
N SER A 24 16.08 -13.39 9.81
CA SER A 24 17.41 -13.26 9.21
C SER A 24 17.39 -13.03 7.69
N GLU A 25 16.41 -13.61 6.99
CA GLU A 25 16.21 -13.38 5.56
C GLU A 25 15.72 -11.95 5.30
N CYS A 26 14.76 -11.47 6.10
CA CYS A 26 14.26 -10.10 5.99
C CYS A 26 15.34 -9.06 6.32
N GLU A 27 16.15 -9.30 7.37
CA GLU A 27 17.27 -8.42 7.73
C GLU A 27 18.33 -8.37 6.61
N SER A 28 18.72 -9.52 6.06
CA SER A 28 19.70 -9.58 4.95
C SER A 28 19.19 -8.82 3.72
N PHE A 29 17.91 -9.01 3.38
CA PHE A 29 17.32 -8.32 2.26
C PHE A 29 17.17 -6.81 2.49
N SER A 30 16.83 -6.39 3.72
CA SER A 30 16.77 -4.95 4.05
C SER A 30 18.13 -4.25 3.87
N GLN A 31 19.24 -4.96 4.13
CA GLN A 31 20.59 -4.45 3.87
C GLN A 31 20.87 -4.30 2.38
N GLU A 32 20.45 -5.25 1.55
CA GLU A 32 20.58 -5.14 0.08
C GLU A 32 19.79 -3.94 -0.47
N VAL A 33 18.61 -3.68 0.07
CA VAL A 33 17.81 -2.49 -0.27
C VAL A 33 18.49 -1.20 0.22
N GLU A 34 19.05 -1.20 1.43
CA GLU A 34 19.83 -0.08 1.98
C GLU A 34 21.00 0.27 1.04
N GLU A 35 21.75 -0.73 0.59
CA GLU A 35 22.87 -0.58 -0.35
C GLU A 35 22.42 -0.05 -1.72
N ALA A 36 21.29 -0.52 -2.24
CA ALA A 36 20.76 -0.04 -3.52
C ALA A 36 20.33 1.44 -3.46
N VAL A 37 19.76 1.86 -2.32
CA VAL A 37 19.33 3.23 -2.08
C VAL A 37 20.52 4.15 -1.82
N ASP A 38 21.53 3.70 -1.04
CA ASP A 38 22.80 4.41 -0.86
C ASP A 38 23.54 4.58 -2.19
N ALA A 39 23.56 3.54 -3.04
CA ALA A 39 24.14 3.64 -4.37
C ALA A 39 23.43 4.66 -5.28
N ALA A 40 22.12 4.84 -5.11
CA ALA A 40 21.33 5.79 -5.90
C ALA A 40 21.50 7.25 -5.44
N TYR A 41 21.58 7.48 -4.12
CA TYR A 41 21.55 8.85 -3.55
C TYR A 41 22.87 9.30 -2.92
N GLY A 42 23.79 8.39 -2.61
CA GLY A 42 25.06 8.68 -1.97
C GLY A 42 24.93 9.04 -0.48
N ASP A 43 23.78 8.75 0.12
CA ASP A 43 23.47 8.96 1.53
C ASP A 43 22.93 7.65 2.12
N ALA A 44 23.41 7.30 3.32
CA ALA A 44 22.98 6.11 4.03
C ALA A 44 21.51 6.26 4.46
N PRO A 45 20.58 5.48 3.88
CA PRO A 45 19.18 5.52 4.27
C PRO A 45 19.00 4.83 5.62
N GLN A 46 17.87 5.08 6.28
CA GLN A 46 17.53 4.42 7.55
C GLN A 46 16.42 3.39 7.33
N ILE A 47 16.64 2.16 7.79
CA ILE A 47 15.57 1.17 7.88
C ILE A 47 14.71 1.47 9.13
N ASP A 48 13.40 1.49 8.95
CA ASP A 48 12.40 1.65 10.02
C ASP A 48 11.29 0.61 9.88
N ARG A 49 10.50 0.42 10.94
CA ARG A 49 9.31 -0.46 10.98
C ARG A 49 9.50 -1.89 10.45
N MET A 50 10.72 -2.42 10.58
CA MET A 50 11.02 -3.79 10.15
C MET A 50 10.18 -4.81 10.92
N TRP A 51 9.55 -5.72 10.17
CA TRP A 51 8.79 -6.84 10.68
C TRP A 51 9.05 -8.08 9.84
N ALA A 52 9.09 -9.25 10.49
CA ALA A 52 9.15 -10.54 9.83
C ALA A 52 8.34 -11.58 10.60
N GLY A 53 7.62 -12.45 9.90
CA GLY A 53 6.81 -13.49 10.55
C GLY A 53 5.97 -14.33 9.59
N GLU A 54 5.26 -15.31 10.14
CA GLU A 54 4.42 -16.23 9.37
C GLU A 54 3.10 -15.56 8.94
N ALA A 55 3.15 -14.74 7.88
CA ALA A 55 1.97 -14.16 7.22
C ALA A 55 2.15 -14.15 5.69
N GLU A 56 1.13 -13.67 4.98
CA GLU A 56 1.17 -13.58 3.51
C GLU A 56 2.27 -12.63 3.02
N VAL A 57 2.33 -11.45 3.63
CA VAL A 57 3.55 -10.64 3.69
C VAL A 57 4.35 -11.18 4.87
N TRP A 58 5.48 -11.83 4.62
CA TRP A 58 6.33 -12.42 5.66
C TRP A 58 7.51 -11.52 6.05
N CYS A 59 7.81 -10.49 5.26
CA CYS A 59 8.81 -9.47 5.54
C CYS A 59 8.29 -8.09 5.12
N SER A 60 8.36 -7.10 6.01
CA SER A 60 8.06 -5.72 5.66
C SER A 60 9.00 -4.73 6.35
N PHE A 61 9.35 -3.64 5.67
CA PHE A 61 10.13 -2.54 6.25
C PHE A 61 10.03 -1.25 5.45
N ASP A 62 10.27 -0.14 6.15
CA ASP A 62 10.37 1.21 5.58
C ASP A 62 11.84 1.58 5.37
N VAL A 63 12.13 2.29 4.29
CA VAL A 63 13.45 2.81 3.95
C VAL A 63 13.34 4.33 3.85
N LEU A 64 13.82 5.01 4.88
CA LEU A 64 13.82 6.46 4.98
C LEU A 64 15.04 7.01 4.23
N THR A 65 14.82 7.63 3.07
CA THR A 65 15.90 8.11 2.20
C THR A 65 16.48 9.46 2.67
N GLY A 66 15.68 10.26 3.37
CA GLY A 66 16.02 11.65 3.69
C GLY A 66 16.06 12.60 2.48
N GLN A 67 15.75 12.10 1.28
CA GLN A 67 15.85 12.86 0.04
C GLN A 67 14.57 13.68 -0.22
N ASP A 68 14.76 14.92 -0.67
CA ASP A 68 13.70 15.86 -1.05
C ASP A 68 13.57 15.90 -2.58
N LEU A 69 12.98 14.84 -3.15
CA LEU A 69 12.84 14.64 -4.59
C LEU A 69 11.36 14.64 -5.01
N ALA A 70 11.02 15.36 -6.08
CA ALA A 70 9.69 15.36 -6.66
C ALA A 70 9.28 13.97 -7.18
N VAL A 71 7.97 13.68 -7.23
CA VAL A 71 7.42 12.35 -7.57
C VAL A 71 7.82 11.88 -8.98
N ASP A 72 8.00 12.82 -9.90
CA ASP A 72 8.41 12.59 -11.28
C ASP A 72 9.93 12.64 -11.50
N ASP A 73 10.73 12.76 -10.42
CA ASP A 73 12.18 12.74 -10.52
C ASP A 73 12.69 11.40 -11.06
N GLN A 74 13.51 11.46 -12.11
CA GLN A 74 14.01 10.27 -12.80
C GLN A 74 14.80 9.35 -11.86
N THR A 75 15.50 9.91 -10.86
CA THR A 75 16.27 9.13 -9.89
C THR A 75 15.36 8.28 -9.00
N ARG A 76 14.17 8.78 -8.65
CA ARG A 76 13.15 7.98 -7.93
C ARG A 76 12.60 6.86 -8.80
N VAL A 77 12.36 7.16 -10.08
CA VAL A 77 11.87 6.17 -11.06
C VAL A 77 12.90 5.05 -11.26
N ASP A 78 14.18 5.40 -11.42
CA ASP A 78 15.27 4.45 -11.64
C ASP A 78 15.51 3.59 -10.39
N LEU A 79 15.45 4.17 -9.19
CA LEU A 79 15.53 3.43 -7.94
C LEU A 79 14.37 2.44 -7.82
N ARG A 80 13.14 2.86 -8.11
CA ARG A 80 11.97 1.98 -8.09
C ARG A 80 12.19 0.75 -8.97
N SER A 81 12.65 0.96 -10.20
CA SER A 81 12.93 -0.13 -11.13
C SER A 81 14.04 -1.06 -10.63
N THR A 82 15.08 -0.51 -10.01
CA THR A 82 16.17 -1.29 -9.40
C THR A 82 15.66 -2.16 -8.25
N LEU A 83 14.92 -1.59 -7.31
CA LEU A 83 14.39 -2.32 -6.16
C LEU A 83 13.34 -3.36 -6.57
N GLN A 84 12.52 -3.07 -7.58
CA GLN A 84 11.59 -4.04 -8.12
C GLN A 84 12.32 -5.24 -8.74
N ALA A 85 13.36 -5.00 -9.53
CA ALA A 85 14.15 -6.08 -10.12
C ALA A 85 14.85 -6.93 -9.04
N LEU A 86 15.37 -6.29 -7.99
CA LEU A 86 15.98 -6.96 -6.84
C LEU A 86 14.97 -7.88 -6.14
N LEU A 87 13.75 -7.40 -5.92
CA LEU A 87 12.68 -8.19 -5.31
C LEU A 87 12.28 -9.39 -6.16
N GLU A 88 12.09 -9.19 -7.47
CA GLU A 88 11.72 -10.24 -8.41
C GLU A 88 12.83 -11.30 -8.58
N GLU A 89 14.10 -10.91 -8.42
CA GLU A 89 15.25 -11.84 -8.46
C GLU A 89 15.35 -12.67 -7.18
N THR A 90 15.17 -12.05 -6.02
CA THR A 90 15.43 -12.69 -4.72
C THR A 90 14.21 -13.46 -4.20
N PHE A 91 13.00 -12.95 -4.41
CA PHE A 91 11.78 -13.53 -3.84
C PHE A 91 10.66 -13.73 -4.86
N SER A 92 9.89 -14.78 -4.64
CA SER A 92 8.70 -15.08 -5.47
C SER A 92 7.43 -14.40 -4.95
N SER A 93 7.42 -13.87 -3.72
CA SER A 93 6.25 -13.28 -3.06
C SER A 93 6.50 -12.84 -1.61
N GLY A 94 5.65 -11.93 -1.10
CA GLY A 94 5.41 -11.78 0.34
C GLY A 94 6.44 -10.92 1.05
N VAL A 95 7.10 -10.04 0.30
CA VAL A 95 8.04 -9.05 0.83
C VAL A 95 7.48 -7.69 0.47
N GLU A 96 7.44 -6.79 1.44
CA GLU A 96 6.90 -5.46 1.30
C GLU A 96 7.98 -4.43 1.66
N VAL A 97 8.41 -3.65 0.67
CA VAL A 97 9.38 -2.57 0.90
C VAL A 97 8.68 -1.25 0.67
N THR A 98 8.82 -0.30 1.59
CA THR A 98 8.32 1.07 1.44
C THR A 98 9.49 2.06 1.38
N VAL A 99 9.65 2.79 0.29
CA VAL A 99 10.64 3.89 0.22
C VAL A 99 9.98 5.21 0.58
N VAL A 100 10.52 5.91 1.59
CA VAL A 100 9.97 7.18 2.13
C VAL A 100 10.90 8.35 1.82
N TYR A 101 10.33 9.42 1.27
CA TYR A 101 11.02 10.66 0.91
C TYR A 101 10.66 11.81 1.87
N ALA A 102 11.50 12.85 1.93
CA ALA A 102 11.33 14.00 2.82
C ALA A 102 10.30 15.03 2.28
N ALA A 103 10.16 15.12 0.95
CA ALA A 103 9.36 16.12 0.26
C ALA A 103 7.86 15.99 0.53
N ASP A 104 7.37 14.74 0.55
CA ASP A 104 5.98 14.36 0.77
C ASP A 104 5.96 12.83 0.99
N GLN A 105 4.97 12.36 1.77
CA GLN A 105 4.80 10.94 2.13
C GLN A 105 4.36 10.11 0.92
N ASP A 106 5.25 9.85 -0.02
CA ASP A 106 4.95 8.97 -1.15
C ASP A 106 5.64 7.62 -1.03
N PHE A 107 4.84 6.58 -1.20
CA PHE A 107 5.14 5.18 -0.92
C PHE A 107 5.46 4.44 -2.21
N ILE A 108 6.67 3.91 -2.34
CA ILE A 108 6.92 2.81 -3.27
C ILE A 108 6.75 1.53 -2.47
N LEU A 109 5.55 0.95 -2.48
CA LEU A 109 5.32 -0.38 -1.94
C LEU A 109 5.75 -1.39 -3.02
N LEU A 110 6.66 -2.31 -2.73
CA LEU A 110 7.08 -3.34 -3.67
C LEU A 110 6.73 -4.71 -3.08
N ASP A 111 5.72 -5.38 -3.62
CA ASP A 111 5.39 -6.78 -3.31
C ASP A 111 5.38 -7.65 -4.58
N THR A 112 5.93 -8.85 -4.43
CA THR A 112 6.13 -9.86 -5.46
C THR A 112 4.90 -10.75 -5.70
N ARG A 113 3.84 -10.66 -4.87
CA ARG A 113 2.52 -11.26 -5.15
C ARG A 113 1.46 -10.24 -5.59
N GLU A 114 1.57 -8.98 -5.18
CA GLU A 114 0.69 -7.86 -5.56
C GLU A 114 0.82 -7.37 -7.02
N SER A 115 1.80 -7.79 -7.81
CA SER A 115 2.12 -7.07 -9.07
C SER A 115 0.99 -7.04 -10.11
N VAL A 116 0.06 -8.01 -10.10
CA VAL A 116 -1.10 -8.04 -11.01
C VAL A 116 -2.29 -7.30 -10.42
N ALA A 117 -2.72 -7.64 -9.20
CA ALA A 117 -3.84 -6.98 -8.52
C ALA A 117 -3.58 -5.48 -8.33
N ARG A 118 -2.32 -5.10 -8.10
CA ARG A 118 -1.91 -3.71 -7.94
C ARG A 118 -1.65 -2.98 -9.24
N ALA A 119 -1.24 -3.66 -10.32
CA ALA A 119 -1.24 -3.07 -11.65
C ALA A 119 -2.67 -2.80 -12.13
N GLU A 120 -3.61 -3.71 -11.84
CA GLU A 120 -5.03 -3.49 -12.06
C GLU A 120 -5.56 -2.34 -11.20
N CYS A 121 -5.26 -2.34 -9.89
CA CYS A 121 -5.64 -1.25 -8.96
C CYS A 121 -5.08 0.12 -9.41
N THR A 122 -3.82 0.16 -9.85
CA THR A 122 -3.18 1.37 -10.38
C THR A 122 -3.88 1.83 -11.67
N THR A 123 -4.12 0.90 -12.60
CA THR A 123 -4.82 1.19 -13.86
C THR A 123 -6.24 1.73 -13.60
N ILE A 124 -6.96 1.14 -12.65
CA ILE A 124 -8.31 1.56 -12.28
C ILE A 124 -8.27 2.93 -11.59
N SER A 125 -7.32 3.16 -10.68
CA SER A 125 -7.17 4.47 -10.02
C SER A 125 -6.88 5.59 -11.01
N GLN A 126 -6.06 5.35 -12.04
CA GLN A 126 -5.77 6.31 -13.11
C GLN A 126 -6.97 6.54 -14.04
N GLN A 127 -7.77 5.50 -14.30
CA GLN A 127 -9.03 5.65 -15.05
C GLN A 127 -10.04 6.49 -14.27
N VAL A 128 -10.18 6.22 -12.98
CA VAL A 128 -11.06 7.00 -12.09
C VAL A 128 -10.57 8.44 -11.97
N GLU A 129 -9.26 8.66 -11.84
CA GLU A 129 -8.67 10.00 -11.89
C GLU A 129 -9.08 10.75 -13.15
N SER A 130 -8.81 10.15 -14.33
CA SER A 130 -9.10 10.76 -15.63
C SER A 130 -10.59 11.11 -15.76
N LEU A 131 -11.46 10.25 -15.25
CA LEU A 131 -12.90 10.47 -15.25
C LEU A 131 -13.31 11.62 -14.33
N VAL A 132 -12.75 11.70 -13.12
CA VAL A 132 -13.04 12.77 -12.17
C VAL A 132 -12.50 14.11 -12.68
N VAL A 133 -11.33 14.12 -13.33
CA VAL A 133 -10.78 15.30 -14.03
C VAL A 133 -11.66 15.70 -15.22
N GLU A 134 -12.20 14.76 -15.99
CA GLU A 134 -13.14 15.09 -17.07
C GLU A 134 -14.42 15.76 -16.55
N LEU A 135 -14.90 15.32 -15.37
CA LEU A 135 -16.12 15.84 -14.75
C LEU A 135 -15.92 17.20 -14.07
N TYR A 136 -14.77 17.43 -13.43
CA TYR A 136 -14.52 18.63 -12.61
C TYR A 136 -13.49 19.60 -13.21
N GLY A 137 -12.80 19.22 -14.28
CA GLY A 137 -11.68 19.96 -14.86
C GLY A 137 -10.35 19.69 -14.14
N ASP A 138 -9.31 20.46 -14.50
CA ASP A 138 -7.93 20.31 -14.00
C ASP A 138 -7.76 20.59 -12.49
N GLU A 139 -8.84 20.84 -11.75
CA GLU A 139 -8.83 21.12 -10.30
C GLU A 139 -9.01 19.85 -9.42
N ALA A 140 -9.15 18.69 -10.03
CA ALA A 140 -9.13 17.39 -9.36
C ALA A 140 -7.74 16.75 -9.47
N TYR A 141 -7.19 16.26 -8.35
CA TYR A 141 -5.88 15.59 -8.31
C TYR A 141 -5.98 14.36 -7.41
N VAL A 142 -5.57 13.20 -7.91
CA VAL A 142 -5.49 12.00 -7.08
C VAL A 142 -4.28 12.06 -6.17
N PHE A 143 -4.48 11.75 -4.89
CA PHE A 143 -3.38 11.35 -4.03
C PHE A 143 -3.82 10.19 -3.14
N THR A 144 -2.95 9.19 -3.07
CA THR A 144 -3.03 7.99 -2.21
C THR A 144 -3.85 6.82 -2.74
N VAL A 145 -3.19 5.92 -3.48
CA VAL A 145 -3.58 4.50 -3.56
C VAL A 145 -3.20 3.85 -2.23
N ARG A 146 -4.16 3.31 -1.49
CA ARG A 146 -3.86 2.49 -0.31
C ARG A 146 -3.89 1.03 -0.75
N ALA A 147 -2.75 0.35 -0.66
CA ALA A 147 -2.75 -1.11 -0.79
C ALA A 147 -3.80 -1.72 0.16
N PRO A 148 -4.44 -2.84 -0.21
CA PRO A 148 -5.55 -3.42 0.52
C PRO A 148 -5.27 -3.54 2.02
N ALA A 149 -6.27 -3.21 2.84
CA ALA A 149 -6.21 -3.55 4.25
C ALA A 149 -6.17 -5.08 4.38
N ALA A 150 -5.22 -5.60 5.15
CA ALA A 150 -4.97 -7.04 5.36
C ALA A 150 -6.09 -7.81 6.10
N SER A 151 -7.33 -7.31 6.11
CA SER A 151 -8.44 -7.92 6.83
C SER A 151 -9.38 -8.71 5.91
N PRO A 152 -9.85 -9.91 6.32
CA PRO A 152 -10.82 -10.67 5.54
C PRO A 152 -12.14 -9.91 5.37
N GLY A 153 -12.52 -9.61 4.12
CA GLY A 153 -13.77 -8.94 3.75
C GLY A 153 -13.65 -7.47 3.36
N ASP A 154 -12.44 -6.91 3.40
CA ASP A 154 -12.15 -5.60 2.79
C ASP A 154 -11.90 -5.74 1.28
N ALA A 155 -12.09 -4.65 0.53
CA ALA A 155 -11.84 -4.60 -0.90
C ALA A 155 -10.39 -4.98 -1.22
N GLU A 156 -10.17 -5.76 -2.29
CA GLU A 156 -8.83 -6.16 -2.77
C GLU A 156 -8.01 -4.94 -3.25
N CYS A 157 -8.67 -3.81 -3.54
CA CYS A 157 -8.06 -2.55 -3.92
C CYS A 157 -8.84 -1.38 -3.33
N SER A 158 -8.16 -0.42 -2.69
CA SER A 158 -8.78 0.81 -2.17
C SER A 158 -7.94 2.04 -2.52
N PHE A 159 -8.55 3.13 -2.96
CA PHE A 159 -7.79 4.35 -3.24
C PHE A 159 -8.61 5.61 -2.98
N ASP A 160 -7.92 6.69 -2.63
CA ASP A 160 -8.52 8.00 -2.38
C ASP A 160 -8.28 8.92 -3.60
N VAL A 161 -9.32 9.65 -4.00
CA VAL A 161 -9.31 10.66 -5.07
C VAL A 161 -9.69 11.99 -4.44
N LEU A 162 -8.75 12.92 -4.35
CA LEU A 162 -9.00 14.22 -3.73
C LEU A 162 -9.51 15.21 -4.78
N THR A 163 -10.49 16.03 -4.38
CA THR A 163 -10.91 17.19 -5.16
C THR A 163 -10.71 18.46 -4.35
N GLN A 164 -10.11 19.48 -4.97
CA GLN A 164 -9.94 20.80 -4.35
C GLN A 164 -11.18 21.67 -4.51
N GLN A 165 -12.19 21.20 -5.26
CA GLN A 165 -13.44 21.94 -5.37
C GLN A 165 -14.23 21.85 -4.07
N ASP A 166 -14.59 23.03 -3.56
CA ASP A 166 -15.52 23.17 -2.45
C ASP A 166 -16.94 22.80 -2.93
N MET A 167 -17.23 21.50 -2.87
CA MET A 167 -18.53 20.94 -3.22
C MET A 167 -19.24 20.44 -1.96
N PRO A 168 -20.28 21.15 -1.48
CA PRO A 168 -21.01 20.71 -0.30
C PRO A 168 -21.73 19.39 -0.52
N ALA A 169 -21.87 18.63 0.57
CA ALA A 169 -22.59 17.36 0.56
C ALA A 169 -24.01 17.50 -0.01
N GLY A 170 -24.36 16.61 -0.94
CA GLY A 170 -25.65 16.62 -1.62
C GLY A 170 -25.72 17.47 -2.89
N GLU A 171 -24.62 18.14 -3.28
CA GLU A 171 -24.53 18.76 -4.61
C GLU A 171 -24.74 17.71 -5.71
N PRO A 172 -25.57 17.99 -6.74
CA PRO A 172 -25.80 17.07 -7.84
C PRO A 172 -24.51 16.62 -8.53
N ALA A 173 -23.52 17.50 -8.60
CA ALA A 173 -22.21 17.23 -9.18
C ALA A 173 -21.42 16.15 -8.42
N ARG A 174 -21.55 16.06 -7.09
CA ARG A 174 -20.93 14.98 -6.27
C ARG A 174 -21.58 13.63 -6.52
N LEU A 175 -22.90 13.63 -6.63
CA LEU A 175 -23.67 12.42 -6.91
C LEU A 175 -23.41 11.92 -8.34
N GLU A 176 -23.23 12.83 -9.29
CA GLU A 176 -22.87 12.51 -10.66
C GLU A 176 -21.48 11.86 -10.75
N ALA A 177 -20.46 12.43 -10.11
CA ALA A 177 -19.13 11.81 -10.07
C ALA A 177 -19.13 10.47 -9.34
N SER A 178 -19.80 10.37 -8.19
CA SER A 178 -19.89 9.10 -7.46
C SER A 178 -20.51 7.98 -8.32
N ARG A 179 -21.53 8.31 -9.11
CA ARG A 179 -22.14 7.35 -10.07
C ARG A 179 -21.24 7.04 -11.25
N ALA A 180 -20.53 8.03 -11.78
CA ALA A 180 -19.61 7.85 -12.88
C ALA A 180 -18.45 6.93 -12.45
N VAL A 181 -17.88 7.16 -11.27
CA VAL A 181 -16.86 6.31 -10.66
C VAL A 181 -17.41 4.92 -10.40
N GLN A 182 -18.59 4.78 -9.78
CA GLN A 182 -19.22 3.48 -9.57
C GLN A 182 -19.37 2.67 -10.87
N ALA A 183 -19.69 3.32 -11.99
CA ALA A 183 -19.90 2.65 -13.28
C ALA A 183 -18.61 2.05 -13.88
N VAL A 184 -17.43 2.46 -13.40
CA VAL A 184 -16.13 1.98 -13.89
C VAL A 184 -15.37 1.13 -12.86
N LEU A 185 -15.83 1.05 -11.62
CA LEU A 185 -15.22 0.22 -10.59
C LEU A 185 -15.53 -1.27 -10.83
N PRO A 186 -14.51 -2.14 -10.85
CA PRO A 186 -14.73 -3.59 -10.81
C PRO A 186 -15.29 -4.05 -9.46
N PRO A 187 -15.77 -5.30 -9.39
CA PRO A 187 -16.04 -5.96 -8.12
C PRO A 187 -14.80 -5.91 -7.23
N ASP A 188 -15.01 -5.82 -5.91
CA ASP A 188 -13.94 -5.87 -4.90
C ASP A 188 -12.93 -4.70 -4.96
N VAL A 189 -13.31 -3.60 -5.63
CA VAL A 189 -12.56 -2.33 -5.64
C VAL A 189 -13.35 -1.21 -4.94
N GLU A 190 -12.64 -0.43 -4.13
CA GLU A 190 -13.16 0.72 -3.41
C GLU A 190 -12.47 2.01 -3.85
N ALA A 191 -13.26 3.04 -4.17
CA ALA A 191 -12.74 4.39 -4.38
C ALA A 191 -13.37 5.36 -3.36
N ASN A 192 -12.56 6.19 -2.74
CA ASN A 192 -13.01 7.26 -1.85
C ASN A 192 -12.83 8.60 -2.55
N LEU A 193 -13.93 9.28 -2.88
CA LEU A 193 -13.91 10.66 -3.34
C LEU A 193 -13.82 11.58 -2.11
N VAL A 194 -12.71 12.27 -1.92
CA VAL A 194 -12.45 13.11 -0.74
C VAL A 194 -12.64 14.58 -1.11
N TYR A 195 -13.52 15.25 -0.37
CA TYR A 195 -13.91 16.65 -0.52
C TYR A 195 -13.49 17.44 0.72
N ALA A 196 -13.54 18.77 0.64
CA ALA A 196 -13.20 19.65 1.76
C ALA A 196 -14.10 19.44 3.01
N ASP A 197 -15.36 19.03 2.80
CA ASP A 197 -16.38 18.87 3.86
C ASP A 197 -16.62 17.41 4.29
N GLY A 198 -15.97 16.43 3.65
CA GLY A 198 -16.20 15.01 3.90
C GLY A 198 -15.66 14.09 2.81
N ARG A 199 -16.06 12.82 2.83
CA ARG A 199 -15.69 11.81 1.82
C ARG A 199 -16.90 11.00 1.37
N ASP A 200 -16.95 10.66 0.09
CA ASP A 200 -17.89 9.70 -0.48
C ASP A 200 -17.14 8.39 -0.75
N ARG A 201 -17.50 7.33 -0.04
CA ARG A 201 -17.01 5.96 -0.28
C ARG A 201 -17.86 5.31 -1.36
N VAL A 202 -17.21 4.88 -2.44
CA VAL A 202 -17.84 4.32 -3.64
C VAL A 202 -17.39 2.87 -3.81
N LEU A 203 -18.37 1.98 -3.87
CA LEU A 203 -18.21 0.54 -4.09
C LEU A 203 -19.09 0.14 -5.28
N ASP A 204 -18.80 -0.99 -5.93
CA ASP A 204 -19.71 -1.57 -6.95
C ASP A 204 -21.14 -1.70 -6.40
N SER A 205 -21.27 -2.08 -5.12
CA SER A 205 -22.57 -2.24 -4.45
C SER A 205 -23.31 -0.95 -4.08
N GLY A 206 -22.68 0.23 -4.14
CA GLY A 206 -23.33 1.50 -3.79
C GLY A 206 -22.37 2.61 -3.35
N VAL A 207 -22.96 3.78 -3.05
CA VAL A 207 -22.24 4.97 -2.56
C VAL A 207 -22.68 5.26 -1.13
N THR A 208 -21.72 5.51 -0.24
CA THR A 208 -21.95 5.97 1.14
C THR A 208 -21.18 7.27 1.42
N THR A 209 -21.88 8.30 1.88
CA THR A 209 -21.28 9.59 2.26
C THR A 209 -20.95 9.62 3.75
N GLU A 210 -19.72 9.97 4.08
CA GLU A 210 -19.24 10.24 5.43
C GLU A 210 -18.82 11.70 5.54
N LEU A 211 -19.52 12.48 6.37
CA LEU A 211 -19.20 13.89 6.60
C LEU A 211 -17.99 14.01 7.53
N ALA A 212 -17.14 15.02 7.29
CA ALA A 212 -16.06 15.32 8.21
C ALA A 212 -16.64 15.63 9.61
N PRO A 213 -15.99 15.19 10.70
CA PRO A 213 -16.40 15.60 12.03
C PRO A 213 -16.42 17.12 12.09
N SER A 214 -17.58 17.69 12.44
CA SER A 214 -17.68 19.12 12.66
C SER A 214 -16.81 19.46 13.87
N ASP A 215 -15.67 20.12 13.67
CA ASP A 215 -14.86 20.62 14.77
C ASP A 215 -15.74 21.55 15.64
N PRO A 216 -15.83 21.32 16.97
CA PRO A 216 -16.67 22.11 17.87
C PRO A 216 -16.13 23.53 18.13
#